data_AF-A0A9J6E608-F1
#
_entry.id   AF-A0A9J6E608-F1
#
_cell.length_a   1.000
_cell.length_b   1.000
_cell.length_c   1.000
_cell.angle_alpha   90.00
_cell.angle_beta   90.00
_cell.angle_gamma   90.00
#
_symmetry.space_group_name_H-M   'P 1'
#
loop_
_entity.id
_entity.type
_entity.pdbx_description
1 polymer ?
#
loop_
_entity_poly.entity_id
_entity_poly.type
_entity_poly.pdbx_seq_one_letter_code
_entity_poly.pdbx_strand_id
1 'polypeptide(L)'
;MDTLFPSQNLQEYFRSLKWPGATEFRKAEPQHWKAYPSYRSVSGLVIRVRNMTDVVLFRAGHYTAVDEPDAANKMILNFIEGDANAWETPDDAKTHEKRGSTERG
;
A
#
# COMPACT_ATOMS: atom_id res chain seq x y z
N MET A 1 -10.90 -6.21 7.42
CA MET A 1 -12.18 -6.81 7.87
C MET A 1 -11.97 -8.12 8.62
N ASP A 2 -10.76 -8.70 8.63
CA ASP A 2 -10.47 -9.94 9.34
C ASP A 2 -10.49 -9.75 10.87
N THR A 3 -11.23 -10.60 11.57
CA THR A 3 -11.30 -10.63 13.04
C THR A 3 -10.42 -11.71 13.66
N LEU A 4 -10.00 -12.72 12.89
CA LEU A 4 -9.09 -13.79 13.31
C LEU A 4 -7.64 -13.29 13.30
N PHE A 5 -7.27 -12.57 12.23
CA PHE A 5 -5.97 -11.91 12.10
C PHE A 5 -6.14 -10.43 11.75
N PRO A 6 -6.55 -9.58 12.72
CA PRO A 6 -6.73 -8.16 12.48
C PRO A 6 -5.44 -7.50 11.98
N SER A 7 -5.56 -6.70 10.92
CA SER A 7 -4.40 -6.04 10.29
C SER A 7 -3.61 -5.19 11.28
N GLN A 8 -4.29 -4.51 12.21
CA GLN A 8 -3.62 -3.70 13.22
C GLN A 8 -2.67 -4.54 14.10
N ASN A 9 -3.11 -5.73 14.54
CA ASN A 9 -2.29 -6.60 15.39
C ASN A 9 -1.07 -7.13 14.60
N LEU A 10 -1.25 -7.47 13.33
CA LEU A 10 -0.15 -7.88 12.45
C LEU A 10 0.85 -6.74 12.22
N GLN A 11 0.37 -5.52 12.03
CA GLN A 11 1.22 -4.33 11.88
C GLN A 11 2.03 -4.03 13.14
N GLU A 12 1.41 -4.13 14.32
CA GLU A 12 2.11 -4.00 15.61
C GLU A 12 3.17 -5.09 15.78
N TYR A 13 2.82 -6.34 15.43
CA TYR A 13 3.78 -7.44 15.42
C TYR A 13 4.97 -7.17 14.48
N PHE A 14 4.73 -6.73 13.24
CA PHE A 14 5.78 -6.40 12.29
C PHE A 14 6.69 -5.26 12.76
N ARG A 15 6.13 -4.24 13.42
CA ARG A 15 6.92 -3.15 14.04
C ARG A 15 7.79 -3.61 15.21
N SER A 16 7.41 -4.70 15.88
CA SER A 16 8.17 -5.29 16.98
C SER A 16 9.38 -6.13 16.53
N LEU A 17 9.41 -6.56 15.26
CA LEU A 17 10.47 -7.41 14.73
C LEU A 17 11.84 -6.72 14.81
N LYS A 18 12.88 -7.52 15.12
CA LYS A 18 14.28 -7.09 15.13
C LYS A 18 14.94 -7.52 13.84
N TRP A 19 15.24 -6.56 12.96
CA TRP A 19 15.90 -6.77 11.67
C TRP A 19 16.62 -5.49 11.24
N PRO A 20 17.56 -5.53 10.26
CA PRO A 20 18.39 -4.37 9.91
C PRO A 20 17.61 -3.09 9.51
N GLY A 21 16.42 -3.20 8.93
CA GLY A 21 15.55 -2.07 8.57
C GLY A 21 14.46 -1.75 9.59
N ALA A 22 14.45 -2.38 10.77
CA ALA A 22 13.35 -2.24 11.73
C ALA A 22 13.13 -0.80 12.21
N THR A 23 14.20 -0.03 12.39
CA THR A 23 14.10 1.37 12.82
C THR A 23 13.51 2.27 11.74
N GLU A 24 13.80 1.99 10.47
CA GLU A 24 13.19 2.69 9.33
C GLU A 24 11.72 2.31 9.20
N PHE A 25 11.39 1.01 9.29
CA PHE A 25 10.02 0.50 9.21
C PHE A 25 9.10 1.04 10.31
N ARG A 26 9.59 1.18 11.55
CA ARG A 26 8.82 1.79 12.64
C ARG A 26 8.48 3.27 12.41
N LYS A 27 9.30 3.98 11.63
CA LYS A 27 9.11 5.40 11.32
C LYS A 27 8.41 5.62 9.98
N ALA A 28 8.25 4.57 9.19
CA ALA A 28 7.65 4.67 7.87
C ALA A 28 6.14 4.87 8.00
N GLU A 29 5.63 5.88 7.30
CA GLU A 29 4.21 6.15 7.21
C GLU A 29 3.58 5.32 6.07
N PRO A 30 2.37 4.75 6.27
CA PRO A 30 1.67 4.04 5.20
C PRO A 30 1.32 4.96 4.03
N GLN A 31 1.48 4.47 2.81
CA GLN A 31 1.09 5.17 1.58
C GLN A 31 -0.16 4.54 0.97
N HIS A 32 -1.05 5.37 0.40
CA HIS A 32 -2.18 4.86 -0.35
C HIS A 32 -1.70 4.18 -1.63
N TRP A 33 -2.25 3.00 -1.91
CA TRP A 33 -1.92 2.22 -3.09
C TRP A 33 -3.19 1.85 -3.88
N LYS A 34 -3.10 1.96 -5.20
CA LYS A 34 -4.13 1.50 -6.14
C LYS A 34 -3.54 0.36 -6.97
N ALA A 35 -4.24 -0.77 -7.02
CA ALA A 35 -3.83 -1.90 -7.84
C ALA A 35 -3.76 -1.53 -9.33
N TYR A 36 -4.73 -0.75 -9.80
CA TYR A 36 -4.76 -0.28 -11.18
C TYR A 36 -5.08 1.22 -11.23
N PRO A 37 -4.49 1.98 -12.17
CA PRO A 37 -4.79 3.41 -12.33
C PRO A 37 -6.27 3.71 -12.63
N SER A 38 -6.96 2.77 -13.26
CA SER A 38 -8.39 2.86 -13.57
C SER A 38 -9.31 2.74 -12.33
N TYR A 39 -8.78 2.31 -11.18
CA TYR A 39 -9.59 2.15 -9.98
C TYR A 39 -9.98 3.51 -9.41
N ARG A 40 -11.30 3.68 -9.20
CA ARG A 40 -11.85 4.90 -8.61
C ARG A 40 -11.42 5.10 -7.16
N SER A 41 -11.17 4.01 -6.44
CA SER A 41 -10.87 4.01 -5.01
C SER A 41 -9.51 3.39 -4.72
N VAL A 42 -8.93 3.75 -3.57
CA VAL A 42 -7.69 3.16 -3.05
C VAL A 42 -7.92 1.66 -2.78
N SER A 43 -6.96 0.84 -3.19
CA SER A 43 -6.96 -0.62 -3.00
C SER A 43 -6.44 -1.02 -1.62
N GLY A 44 -5.49 -0.25 -1.07
CA GLY A 44 -4.96 -0.52 0.25
C GLY A 44 -3.92 0.51 0.72
N LEU A 45 -3.26 0.19 1.83
CA LEU A 45 -2.10 0.89 2.34
C LEU A 45 -0.85 0.03 2.18
N VAL A 46 0.26 0.66 1.82
CA VAL A 46 1.56 0.00 1.65
C VAL A 46 2.61 0.69 2.52
N ILE A 47 3.40 -0.10 3.24
CA ILE A 47 4.68 0.33 3.83
C ILE A 47 5.76 -0.50 3.17
N ARG A 48 6.77 0.15 2.58
CA ARG A 48 7.91 -0.54 2.00
C ARG A 48 9.21 0.02 2.53
N VAL A 49 10.00 -0.86 3.15
CA VAL A 49 11.33 -0.53 3.68
C VAL A 49 12.27 -1.66 3.29
N ARG A 50 13.29 -1.33 2.50
CA ARG A 50 14.32 -2.28 2.04
C ARG A 50 13.66 -3.51 1.38
N ASN A 51 13.77 -4.67 2.02
CA ASN A 51 13.26 -5.97 1.55
C ASN A 51 11.95 -6.40 2.23
N MET A 52 11.30 -5.51 2.99
CA MET A 52 10.01 -5.77 3.62
C MET A 52 8.94 -4.86 3.02
N THR A 53 7.84 -5.47 2.55
CA THR A 53 6.64 -4.78 2.09
C THR A 53 5.46 -5.28 2.94
N ASP A 54 4.81 -4.39 3.66
CA ASP A 54 3.56 -4.62 4.38
C ASP A 54 2.41 -3.99 3.59
N VAL A 55 1.34 -4.75 3.36
CA VAL A 55 0.18 -4.32 2.58
C VAL A 55 -1.09 -4.63 3.34
N VAL A 56 -1.88 -3.59 3.60
CA VAL A 56 -3.24 -3.73 4.11
C VAL A 56 -4.22 -3.51 2.97
N LEU A 57 -4.81 -4.59 2.47
CA LEU A 57 -5.86 -4.54 1.44
C LEU A 57 -7.18 -4.09 2.07
N PHE A 58 -7.77 -3.03 1.52
CA PHE A 58 -9.08 -2.56 1.93
C PHE A 58 -10.18 -3.47 1.43
N ARG A 59 -11.32 -3.48 2.13
CA ARG A 59 -12.52 -4.30 1.83
C ARG A 59 -12.29 -5.82 1.87
N ALA A 60 -11.08 -6.27 2.17
CA ALA A 60 -10.76 -7.67 2.36
C ALA A 60 -10.80 -8.11 3.83
N GLY A 61 -11.29 -9.32 4.03
CA GLY A 61 -11.25 -10.10 5.26
C GLY A 61 -10.17 -11.17 5.21
N HIS A 62 -10.47 -12.33 5.79
CA HIS A 62 -9.52 -13.43 5.93
C HIS A 62 -9.09 -14.03 4.58
N TYR A 63 -10.01 -14.09 3.62
CA TYR A 63 -9.76 -14.64 2.29
C TYR A 63 -9.57 -13.52 1.28
N THR A 64 -8.42 -12.87 1.35
CA THR A 64 -8.13 -11.62 0.63
C THR A 64 -8.32 -11.73 -0.88
N ALA A 65 -7.95 -12.86 -1.49
CA ALA A 65 -8.12 -13.11 -2.92
C ALA A 65 -9.55 -13.50 -3.33
N VAL A 66 -10.41 -13.87 -2.37
CA VAL A 66 -11.84 -14.08 -2.63
C VAL A 66 -12.58 -12.75 -2.55
N ASP A 67 -12.25 -11.94 -1.54
CA ASP A 67 -12.93 -10.66 -1.30
C ASP A 67 -12.51 -9.59 -2.33
N GLU A 68 -11.23 -9.52 -2.67
CA GLU A 68 -10.65 -8.51 -3.57
C GLU A 68 -9.67 -9.17 -4.58
N PRO A 69 -10.18 -10.01 -5.52
CA PRO A 69 -9.35 -10.87 -6.37
C PRO A 69 -8.35 -10.09 -7.22
N ASP A 70 -8.79 -9.01 -7.86
CA ASP A 70 -7.95 -8.20 -8.74
C ASP A 70 -6.81 -7.50 -7.99
N ALA A 71 -7.11 -6.94 -6.81
CA ALA A 71 -6.13 -6.25 -5.99
C ALA A 71 -5.14 -7.23 -5.35
N ALA A 72 -5.62 -8.40 -4.89
CA ALA A 72 -4.76 -9.46 -4.39
C ALA A 72 -3.84 -10.01 -5.50
N ASN A 73 -4.37 -10.26 -6.69
CA ASN A 73 -3.56 -10.70 -7.83
C ASN A 73 -2.48 -9.67 -8.19
N LYS A 74 -2.84 -8.38 -8.25
CA LYS A 74 -1.87 -7.32 -8.52
C LYS A 74 -0.80 -7.20 -7.43
N MET A 75 -1.18 -7.32 -6.16
CA MET A 75 -0.25 -7.35 -5.03
C MET A 75 0.78 -8.49 -5.19
N ILE A 76 0.31 -9.69 -5.55
CA ILE A 76 1.17 -10.85 -5.79
C ILE A 76 2.10 -10.62 -6.99
N LEU A 77 1.58 -10.11 -8.11
CA LEU A 77 2.39 -9.78 -9.29
C LEU A 77 3.47 -8.76 -8.98
N ASN A 78 3.12 -7.67 -8.29
CA ASN A 78 4.08 -6.65 -7.87
C ASN A 78 5.17 -7.21 -6.94
N PHE A 79 4.86 -8.23 -6.14
CA PHE A 79 5.86 -8.92 -5.32
C PHE A 79 6.79 -9.79 -6.17
N ILE A 80 6.25 -10.57 -7.10
CA ILE A 80 7.02 -11.47 -7.99
C ILE A 80 7.94 -10.67 -8.92
N GLU A 81 7.43 -9.57 -9.48
CA GLU A 81 8.16 -8.73 -10.43
C GLU A 81 9.24 -7.89 -9.74
N GLY A 82 9.10 -7.62 -8.44
CA GLY A 82 10.08 -6.89 -7.64
C GLY A 82 10.25 -5.41 -8.01
N ASP A 83 9.41 -4.88 -8.91
CA ASP A 83 9.47 -3.49 -9.36
C ASP A 83 9.02 -2.54 -8.23
N ALA A 84 9.90 -1.62 -7.86
CA ALA A 84 9.62 -0.60 -6.87
C ALA A 84 8.48 0.33 -7.30
N ASN A 85 8.40 0.65 -8.59
CA ASN A 85 7.42 1.59 -9.13
C ASN A 85 6.01 1.00 -9.14
N ALA A 86 5.88 -0.33 -9.09
CA ALA A 86 4.59 -1.02 -9.11
C ALA A 86 3.76 -0.79 -7.83
N TRP A 87 4.40 -0.34 -6.75
CA TRP A 87 3.79 -0.05 -5.45
C TRP A 87 3.49 1.43 -5.23
N GLU A 88 3.89 2.30 -6.14
CA GLU A 88 3.67 3.74 -6.02
C GLU A 88 2.21 4.11 -6.33
N THR A 89 1.75 5.21 -5.72
CA THR A 89 0.44 5.78 -6.02
C THR A 89 0.41 6.25 -7.47
N PRO A 90 -0.60 5.86 -8.29
CA PRO A 90 -0.78 6.47 -9.60
C PRO A 90 -0.83 8.01 -9.47
N ASP A 91 -0.30 8.73 -10.44
CA ASP A 91 -0.03 10.18 -10.49
C ASP A 91 -1.20 11.16 -10.21
N ASP A 92 -2.37 10.71 -9.74
CA ASP A 92 -3.53 11.57 -9.47
C ASP A 92 -3.27 12.58 -8.32
N ALA A 93 -2.42 12.24 -7.36
CA ALA A 93 -1.97 13.16 -6.32
C ALA A 93 -1.11 14.34 -6.85
N LYS A 94 -0.31 14.14 -7.91
CA LYS A 94 0.53 15.21 -8.50
C LYS A 94 -0.27 16.15 -9.41
N THR A 95 -1.47 15.76 -9.79
CA THR A 95 -2.32 16.55 -10.69
C THR A 95 -2.97 17.74 -9.99
N HIS A 96 -3.15 17.68 -8.66
CA HIS A 96 -3.73 18.77 -7.88
C HIS A 96 -2.74 19.91 -7.57
N GLU A 97 -1.44 19.64 -7.52
CA GLU A 97 -0.43 20.67 -7.24
C GLU A 97 -0.20 21.60 -8.44
N LYS A 98 -0.34 21.09 -9.68
CA LYS A 98 -0.19 21.90 -10.91
C LYS A 98 -1.37 22.81 -11.25
N ARG A 99 -2.53 22.68 -10.57
CA ARG A 99 -3.71 23.53 -10.83
C ARG A 99 -3.73 24.83 -9.99
N GLY A 100 -2.76 25.03 -9.09
CA GLY A 100 -2.68 26.22 -8.23
C GLY A 100 -1.91 27.41 -8.80
N SER A 101 -1.14 27.23 -9.86
CA SER A 101 -0.32 28.28 -10.48
C SER A 101 -0.93 28.74 -11.81
N THR A 102 -2.02 29.51 -11.73
CA THR A 102 -2.39 30.44 -12.80
C THR A 102 -2.42 31.82 -12.17
N GLU A 103 -1.30 32.53 -12.31
CA GLU A 103 -1.19 33.95 -12.01
C GLU A 103 -2.30 34.69 -12.75
N ARG A 104 -3.16 35.40 -12.01
CA ARG A 104 -4.04 36.41 -12.59
C ARG A 104 -3.18 37.65 -12.83
N GLY A 105 -2.82 37.87 -14.10
CA GLY A 105 -2.47 39.20 -14.61
C GLY A 105 -3.69 40.10 -14.75
#